data_AF-A0A9E4T160-F1
#
_entry.id   AF-A0A9E4T160-F1
#
_cell.length_a   1.000
_cell.length_b   1.000
_cell.length_c   1.000
_cell.angle_alpha   90.00
_cell.angle_beta   90.00
_cell.angle_gamma   90.00
#
_symmetry.space_group_name_H-M   'P 1'
#
loop_
_entity.id
_entity.type
_entity.pdbx_description
1 polymer ?
#
loop_
_entity_poly.entity_id
_entity_poly.type
_entity_poly.pdbx_seq_one_letter_code
_entity_poly.pdbx_strand_id
1 'polypeptide(L)'
;MTLNEFIEDALGKEREFLLEAVQDLTPEELAWRAGAEANPIGWILWHMIRVEDMWFQFFIQRQPEIWERDGWNEKFGLPTRDNGFGHTLEQVANFPALDKGELLNYWEAVRAGTLEYLRGLGPEDYAQVPREQRPEMSVGAVFRQVIGELYQHQGHIAYLKGLIRSGAPGV
;
A
#
# COMPACT_ATOMS: atom_id res chain seq x y z
N MET A 1 10.98 24.60 1.61
CA MET A 1 10.49 23.25 1.31
C MET A 1 10.29 23.12 -0.19
N THR A 2 11.08 22.28 -0.84
CA THR A 2 10.88 21.85 -2.23
C THR A 2 9.72 20.86 -2.31
N LEU A 3 9.27 20.52 -3.53
CA LEU A 3 8.24 19.50 -3.70
C LEU A 3 8.73 18.12 -3.21
N ASN A 4 10.01 17.78 -3.45
CA ASN A 4 10.60 16.53 -2.97
C ASN A 4 10.58 16.49 -1.44
N GLU A 5 10.98 17.56 -0.77
CA GLU A 5 10.96 17.66 0.69
C GLU A 5 9.54 17.52 1.26
N PHE A 6 8.53 18.11 0.60
CA PHE A 6 7.13 17.95 1.02
C PHE A 6 6.62 16.52 0.85
N ILE A 7 6.92 15.86 -0.27
CA ILE A 7 6.52 14.48 -0.52
C ILE A 7 7.20 13.54 0.47
N GLU A 8 8.49 13.72 0.72
CA GLU A 8 9.25 12.93 1.69
C GLU A 8 8.69 13.09 3.11
N ASP A 9 8.38 14.33 3.53
CA ASP A 9 7.73 14.61 4.82
C ASP A 9 6.34 13.96 4.91
N ALA A 10 5.52 14.05 3.86
CA ALA A 10 4.20 13.44 3.82
C ALA A 10 4.23 11.91 3.95
N LEU A 11 5.17 11.25 3.27
CA LEU A 11 5.39 9.80 3.36
C LEU A 11 6.01 9.41 4.71
N GLY A 12 6.88 10.25 5.27
CA GLY A 12 7.44 10.07 6.61
C GLY A 12 6.36 10.12 7.68
N LYS A 13 5.43 11.08 7.56
CA LYS A 13 4.30 11.21 8.48
C LYS A 13 3.30 10.06 8.35
N GLU A 14 3.05 9.59 7.13
CA GLU A 14 2.21 8.41 6.88
C GLU A 14 2.81 7.16 7.55
N ARG A 15 4.12 6.99 7.47
CA ARG A 15 4.85 5.90 8.16
C ARG A 15 4.60 5.90 9.67
N GLU A 16 4.63 7.06 10.32
CA GLU A 16 4.33 7.16 11.75
C GLU A 16 2.93 6.65 12.07
N PHE A 17 1.92 7.12 11.34
CA PHE A 17 0.53 6.71 11.56
C PHE A 17 0.27 5.25 11.22
N LEU A 18 0.88 4.73 10.16
CA LEU A 18 0.74 3.33 9.79
C LEU A 18 1.32 2.43 10.88
N LEU A 19 2.53 2.72 11.36
CA LEU A 19 3.16 1.95 12.43
C LEU A 19 2.33 2.01 13.72
N GLU A 20 1.82 3.19 14.09
CA GLU A 20 0.91 3.32 15.23
C GLU A 20 -0.35 2.45 15.08
N ALA A 21 -0.92 2.41 13.87
CA ALA A 21 -2.11 1.64 13.58
C ALA A 21 -1.86 0.13 13.65
N VAL A 22 -0.69 -0.38 13.21
CA VAL A 22 -0.47 -1.83 13.01
C VAL A 22 0.44 -2.52 14.04
N GLN A 23 1.24 -1.78 14.81
CA GLN A 23 2.30 -2.35 15.67
C GLN A 23 1.81 -3.46 16.62
N ASP A 24 0.65 -3.28 17.23
CA ASP A 24 0.09 -4.15 18.27
C ASP A 24 -1.12 -4.96 17.78
N LEU A 25 -1.36 -5.01 16.46
CA LEU A 25 -2.38 -5.88 15.88
C LEU A 25 -1.98 -7.35 16.00
N THR A 26 -2.90 -8.18 16.47
CA THR A 26 -2.74 -9.65 16.49
C THR A 26 -3.10 -10.27 15.13
N PRO A 27 -2.69 -11.52 14.85
CA PRO A 27 -3.14 -12.24 13.65
C PRO A 27 -4.66 -12.31 13.51
N GLU A 28 -5.39 -12.46 14.62
CA GLU A 28 -6.84 -12.48 14.63
C GLU A 28 -7.43 -11.11 14.27
N GLU A 29 -6.86 -10.02 14.78
CA GLU A 29 -7.29 -8.66 14.41
C GLU A 29 -6.99 -8.37 12.93
N LEU A 30 -5.89 -8.89 12.38
CA LEU A 30 -5.56 -8.76 10.95
C LEU A 30 -6.57 -9.49 10.05
N ALA A 31 -7.07 -10.65 10.48
CA ALA A 31 -8.05 -11.44 9.74
C ALA A 31 -9.49 -10.96 9.94
N TRP A 32 -9.74 -10.11 10.93
CA TRP A 32 -11.09 -9.66 11.28
C TRP A 32 -11.72 -8.76 10.22
N ARG A 33 -13.03 -8.90 10.04
CA ARG A 33 -13.85 -8.13 9.10
C ARG A 33 -15.05 -7.52 9.81
N ALA A 34 -15.35 -6.26 9.51
CA ALA A 34 -16.55 -5.59 10.03
C ALA A 34 -17.87 -6.15 9.45
N GLY A 35 -17.77 -6.93 8.38
CA GLY A 35 -18.90 -7.58 7.72
C GLY A 35 -18.44 -8.26 6.42
N ALA A 36 -19.35 -9.02 5.80
CA ALA A 36 -19.06 -9.80 4.59
C ALA A 36 -18.64 -8.94 3.38
N GLU A 37 -18.95 -7.64 3.39
CA GLU A 37 -18.55 -6.67 2.35
C GLU A 37 -17.29 -5.87 2.71
N ALA A 38 -16.81 -5.97 3.96
CA ALA A 38 -15.62 -5.26 4.40
C ALA A 38 -14.35 -6.07 4.11
N ASN A 39 -13.28 -5.38 3.75
CA ASN A 39 -11.96 -5.99 3.63
C ASN A 39 -11.34 -6.20 5.02
N PRO A 40 -10.66 -7.32 5.29
CA PRO A 40 -9.91 -7.50 6.53
C PRO A 40 -8.68 -6.59 6.58
N ILE A 41 -8.20 -6.28 7.78
CA ILE A 41 -7.06 -5.37 7.97
C ILE A 41 -5.80 -5.88 7.24
N GLY A 42 -5.52 -7.18 7.29
CA GLY A 42 -4.38 -7.78 6.61
C GLY A 42 -4.42 -7.61 5.09
N TRP A 43 -5.62 -7.69 4.49
CA TRP A 43 -5.81 -7.42 3.06
C TRP A 43 -5.57 -5.95 2.74
N ILE A 44 -6.08 -5.03 3.58
CA ILE A 44 -5.92 -3.58 3.36
C ILE A 44 -4.44 -3.18 3.44
N LEU A 45 -3.72 -3.70 4.45
CA LEU A 45 -2.29 -3.46 4.61
C LEU A 45 -1.50 -3.98 3.41
N TRP A 46 -1.74 -5.22 2.98
CA TRP A 46 -1.10 -5.76 1.79
C TRP A 46 -1.43 -4.93 0.53
N HIS A 47 -2.71 -4.62 0.33
CA HIS A 47 -3.20 -3.87 -0.83
C HIS A 47 -2.51 -2.51 -0.98
N MET A 48 -2.44 -1.71 0.09
CA MET A 48 -1.84 -0.38 0.01
C MET A 48 -0.34 -0.44 -0.35
N ILE A 49 0.38 -1.46 0.13
CA ILE A 49 1.80 -1.67 -0.22
C ILE A 49 1.94 -2.09 -1.69
N ARG A 50 1.09 -3.01 -2.17
CA ARG A 50 1.06 -3.44 -3.58
C ARG A 50 0.70 -2.30 -4.52
N VAL A 51 -0.17 -1.37 -4.11
CA VAL A 51 -0.53 -0.17 -4.87
C VAL A 51 0.67 0.76 -5.01
N GLU A 52 1.39 1.04 -3.92
CA GLU A 52 2.62 1.84 -3.97
C GLU A 52 3.66 1.21 -4.91
N ASP A 53 3.94 -0.09 -4.74
CA ASP A 53 4.90 -0.83 -5.57
C ASP A 53 4.54 -0.77 -7.06
N MET A 54 3.29 -1.10 -7.41
CA MET A 54 2.80 -1.10 -8.79
C MET A 54 2.89 0.28 -9.42
N TRP A 55 2.51 1.35 -8.72
CA TRP A 55 2.55 2.70 -9.28
C TRP A 55 3.99 3.19 -9.50
N PHE A 56 4.90 2.95 -8.57
CA PHE A 56 6.27 3.46 -8.70
C PHE A 56 7.16 2.58 -9.55
N GLN A 57 7.17 1.27 -9.35
CA GLN A 57 8.07 0.37 -10.05
C GLN A 57 7.55 0.03 -11.45
N PHE A 58 6.30 -0.42 -11.55
CA PHE A 58 5.74 -0.82 -12.83
C PHE A 58 5.21 0.37 -13.63
N PHE A 59 4.35 1.20 -13.07
CA PHE A 59 3.66 2.23 -13.85
C PHE A 59 4.63 3.34 -14.29
N ILE A 60 5.31 3.99 -13.33
CA ILE A 60 6.22 5.09 -13.60
C ILE A 60 7.55 4.59 -14.21
N GLN A 61 8.25 3.69 -13.53
CA GLN A 61 9.61 3.29 -13.91
C GLN A 61 9.68 2.20 -14.99
N ARG A 62 8.55 1.55 -15.29
CA ARG A 62 8.43 0.48 -16.31
C ARG A 62 9.37 -0.70 -16.05
N GLN A 63 9.60 -1.00 -14.77
CA GLN A 63 10.39 -2.13 -14.29
C GLN A 63 9.48 -3.17 -13.62
N PRO A 64 9.97 -4.40 -13.39
CA PRO A 64 9.29 -5.34 -12.50
C PRO A 64 9.05 -4.72 -11.12
N GLU A 65 7.88 -5.02 -10.55
CA GLU A 65 7.53 -4.66 -9.18
C GLU A 65 8.49 -5.32 -8.19
N ILE A 66 8.76 -4.67 -7.05
CA ILE A 66 9.59 -5.23 -5.98
C ILE A 66 9.04 -6.58 -5.55
N TRP A 67 7.71 -6.70 -5.52
CA TRP A 67 6.97 -7.93 -5.28
C TRP A 67 7.46 -9.14 -6.07
N GLU A 68 7.69 -8.96 -7.37
CA GLU A 68 8.21 -10.01 -8.27
C GLU A 68 9.72 -10.09 -8.20
N ARG A 69 10.39 -8.93 -8.31
CA ARG A 69 11.84 -8.82 -8.43
C ARG A 69 12.56 -9.45 -7.25
N ASP A 70 12.02 -9.27 -6.05
CA ASP A 70 12.66 -9.69 -4.79
C ASP A 70 11.99 -10.96 -4.20
N GLY A 71 11.08 -11.61 -4.93
CA GLY A 71 10.49 -12.91 -4.56
C GLY A 71 9.44 -12.87 -3.46
N TRP A 72 8.83 -11.70 -3.19
CA TRP A 72 7.77 -11.58 -2.19
C TRP A 72 6.51 -12.34 -2.60
N ASN A 73 6.18 -12.37 -3.89
CA ASN A 73 5.09 -13.18 -4.42
C ASN A 73 5.21 -14.66 -4.02
N GLU A 74 6.40 -15.24 -4.14
CA GLU A 74 6.69 -16.62 -3.74
C GLU A 74 6.62 -16.77 -2.23
N LYS A 75 7.20 -15.82 -1.48
CA LYS A 75 7.22 -15.84 -0.01
C LYS A 75 5.81 -15.82 0.59
N PHE A 76 4.89 -15.04 0.01
CA PHE A 76 3.50 -14.97 0.44
C PHE A 76 2.58 -15.97 -0.26
N GLY A 77 3.08 -16.72 -1.25
CA GLY A 77 2.28 -17.69 -2.01
C GLY A 77 1.16 -17.06 -2.84
N LEU A 78 1.37 -15.84 -3.32
CA LEU A 78 0.37 -15.05 -4.04
C LEU A 78 0.83 -14.75 -5.48
N PRO A 79 -0.09 -14.50 -6.43
CA PRO A 79 0.27 -14.27 -7.82
C PRO A 79 1.17 -13.04 -8.02
N THR A 80 2.02 -13.10 -9.04
CA THR A 80 2.92 -12.00 -9.42
C THR A 80 2.18 -10.71 -9.78
N ARG A 81 1.02 -10.82 -10.45
CA ARG A 81 0.20 -9.68 -10.88
C ARG A 81 -1.11 -9.62 -10.10
N ASP A 82 -0.99 -9.61 -8.78
CA ASP A 82 -2.10 -9.37 -7.88
C ASP A 82 -1.78 -8.21 -6.94
N ASN A 83 -2.74 -7.30 -6.82
CA ASN A 83 -2.74 -6.20 -5.86
C ASN A 83 -4.11 -6.03 -5.20
N GLY A 84 -5.07 -6.93 -5.41
CA GLY A 84 -6.41 -6.82 -4.84
C GLY A 84 -7.42 -6.02 -5.65
N PHE A 85 -6.99 -5.24 -6.65
CA PHE A 85 -7.92 -4.49 -7.48
C PHE A 85 -8.85 -5.44 -8.24
N GLY A 86 -10.16 -5.27 -8.05
CA GLY A 86 -11.18 -6.13 -8.66
C GLY A 86 -11.41 -7.46 -7.95
N HIS A 87 -10.84 -7.68 -6.75
CA HIS A 87 -11.19 -8.84 -5.94
C HIS A 87 -12.69 -8.88 -5.65
N THR A 88 -13.29 -10.06 -5.85
CA THR A 88 -14.66 -10.33 -5.43
C THR A 88 -14.75 -10.50 -3.91
N LEU A 89 -15.95 -10.42 -3.36
CA LEU A 89 -16.19 -10.69 -1.93
C LEU A 89 -15.70 -12.08 -1.52
N GLU A 90 -15.80 -13.08 -2.41
CA GLU A 90 -15.31 -14.44 -2.16
C GLU A 90 -13.78 -14.48 -2.15
N GLN A 91 -13.09 -13.77 -3.05
CA GLN A 91 -11.63 -13.68 -3.04
C GLN A 91 -11.12 -12.97 -1.78
N VAL A 92 -11.80 -11.92 -1.33
CA VAL A 92 -11.49 -11.24 -0.07
C VAL A 92 -11.75 -12.15 1.13
N ALA A 93 -12.86 -12.88 1.14
CA ALA A 93 -13.20 -13.81 2.22
C ALA A 93 -12.20 -14.96 2.37
N ASN A 94 -11.61 -15.40 1.25
CA ASN A 94 -10.61 -16.47 1.21
C ASN A 94 -9.17 -15.94 1.14
N PHE A 95 -8.95 -14.65 1.39
CA PHE A 95 -7.61 -14.08 1.33
C PHE A 95 -6.74 -14.65 2.46
N PRO A 96 -5.51 -15.11 2.16
CA PRO A 96 -4.68 -15.79 3.16
C PRO A 96 -4.29 -14.85 4.31
N ALA A 97 -4.12 -15.43 5.49
CA ALA A 97 -3.48 -14.75 6.59
C ALA A 97 -1.99 -14.58 6.28
N LEU A 98 -1.55 -13.33 6.10
CA LEU A 98 -0.17 -12.99 5.81
C LEU A 98 0.58 -12.65 7.11
N ASP A 99 1.87 -12.99 7.16
CA ASP A 99 2.71 -12.58 8.29
C ASP A 99 2.90 -11.06 8.29
N LYS A 100 2.51 -10.40 9.38
CA LYS A 100 2.59 -8.95 9.53
C LYS A 100 4.03 -8.44 9.46
N GLY A 101 4.96 -9.13 10.13
CA GLY A 101 6.36 -8.71 10.16
C GLY A 101 6.94 -8.73 8.75
N GLU A 102 6.65 -9.77 7.98
CA GLU A 102 7.07 -9.86 6.59
C GLU A 102 6.38 -8.84 5.68
N LEU A 103 5.10 -8.52 5.91
CA LEU A 103 4.44 -7.43 5.19
C LEU A 103 5.10 -6.09 5.46
N LEU A 104 5.52 -5.83 6.70
CA LEU A 104 6.23 -4.60 7.06
C LEU A 104 7.63 -4.57 6.44
N ASN A 105 8.35 -5.69 6.39
CA ASN A 105 9.63 -5.77 5.68
C ASN A 105 9.47 -5.47 4.18
N TYR A 106 8.45 -6.03 3.55
CA TYR A 106 8.10 -5.75 2.15
C TYR A 106 7.74 -4.28 1.95
N TRP A 107 6.92 -3.71 2.84
CA TRP A 107 6.59 -2.28 2.81
C TRP A 107 7.82 -1.38 2.93
N GLU A 108 8.76 -1.68 3.82
CA GLU A 108 10.00 -0.91 3.94
C GLU A 108 10.83 -0.97 2.64
N ALA A 109 10.90 -2.14 1.98
CA ALA A 109 11.56 -2.28 0.69
C ALA A 109 10.87 -1.44 -0.41
N VAL A 110 9.54 -1.45 -0.45
CA VAL A 110 8.75 -0.63 -1.39
C VAL A 110 8.95 0.85 -1.14
N ARG A 111 8.83 1.30 0.11
CA ARG A 111 9.01 2.70 0.49
C ARG A 111 10.44 3.17 0.19
N ALA A 112 11.44 2.33 0.41
CA ALA A 112 12.83 2.66 0.05
C ALA A 112 12.98 2.91 -1.45
N GLY A 113 12.39 2.06 -2.31
CA GLY A 113 12.37 2.24 -3.76
C GLY A 113 11.62 3.51 -4.20
N THR A 114 10.49 3.82 -3.57
CA THR A 114 9.74 5.07 -3.82
C THR A 114 10.59 6.30 -3.47
N LEU A 115 11.26 6.31 -2.32
CA LEU A 115 12.09 7.42 -1.88
C LEU A 115 13.41 7.55 -2.67
N GLU A 116 13.96 6.44 -3.15
CA GLU A 116 15.08 6.48 -4.10
C GLU A 116 14.68 7.16 -5.41
N TYR A 117 13.52 6.78 -5.98
CA TYR A 117 12.99 7.43 -7.17
C TYR A 117 12.75 8.92 -6.94
N LEU A 118 12.10 9.30 -5.83
CA LEU A 118 11.84 10.69 -5.46
C LEU A 118 13.13 11.53 -5.39
N ARG A 119 14.20 11.00 -4.81
CA ARG A 119 15.48 11.71 -4.68
C ARG A 119 16.16 12.00 -6.02
N GLY A 120 15.84 11.22 -7.07
CA GLY A 120 16.34 11.43 -8.42
C GLY A 120 15.60 12.50 -9.23
N LEU A 121 14.46 13.00 -8.75
CA LEU A 121 13.60 13.90 -9.53
C LEU A 121 14.02 15.36 -9.43
N GLY A 122 14.10 16.02 -10.59
CA GLY A 122 14.10 17.47 -10.74
C GLY A 122 12.68 18.04 -10.90
N PRO A 123 12.53 19.39 -10.83
CA PRO A 123 11.22 20.05 -10.88
C PRO A 123 10.39 19.73 -12.13
N GLU A 124 11.02 19.61 -13.30
CA GLU A 124 10.33 19.33 -14.57
C GLU A 124 9.84 17.87 -14.69
N ASP A 125 10.45 16.95 -13.93
CA ASP A 125 10.12 15.53 -14.02
C ASP A 125 8.71 15.21 -13.52
N TYR A 126 8.18 16.05 -12.62
CA TYR A 126 6.81 15.91 -12.10
C TYR A 126 5.72 16.10 -13.15
N ALA A 127 6.02 16.80 -14.25
CA ALA A 127 5.10 17.02 -15.37
C ALA A 127 5.14 15.87 -16.39
N GLN A 128 6.15 14.99 -16.33
CA GLN A 128 6.27 13.88 -17.28
C GLN A 128 5.12 12.89 -17.12
N VAL A 129 4.62 12.38 -18.24
CA VAL A 129 3.56 11.37 -18.31
C VAL A 129 4.21 10.03 -18.67
N PRO A 130 4.33 9.06 -17.74
CA PRO A 130 5.05 7.81 -17.99
C PRO A 130 4.36 6.91 -19.03
N ARG A 131 3.04 7.03 -19.18
CA ARG A 131 2.21 6.20 -20.07
C ARG A 131 1.19 7.04 -20.82
N GLU A 132 1.35 7.13 -22.14
CA GLU A 132 0.46 7.91 -23.02
C GLU A 132 -1.02 7.49 -22.93
N GLN A 133 -1.30 6.23 -22.59
CA GLN A 133 -2.67 5.72 -22.42
C GLN A 133 -3.36 6.26 -21.16
N ARG A 134 -2.62 6.90 -20.25
CA ARG A 134 -3.10 7.49 -19.00
C ARG A 134 -2.57 8.92 -18.88
N PRO A 135 -2.96 9.83 -19.80
CA PRO A 135 -2.38 11.16 -19.91
C PRO A 135 -2.62 12.04 -18.67
N GLU A 136 -3.59 11.68 -17.83
CA GLU A 136 -3.89 12.34 -16.56
C GLU A 136 -2.91 11.97 -15.44
N MET A 137 -2.12 10.91 -15.61
CA MET A 137 -1.21 10.37 -14.60
C MET A 137 0.23 10.79 -14.87
N SER A 138 0.52 12.09 -14.71
CA SER A 138 1.91 12.56 -14.60
C SER A 138 2.60 12.00 -13.35
N VAL A 139 3.93 12.07 -13.28
CA VAL A 139 4.69 11.64 -12.09
C VAL A 139 4.17 12.33 -10.82
N GLY A 140 3.94 13.64 -10.86
CA GLY A 140 3.35 14.38 -9.74
C GLY A 140 1.92 13.94 -9.41
N ALA A 141 1.10 13.63 -10.42
CA ALA A 141 -0.25 13.11 -10.22
C ALA A 141 -0.25 11.72 -9.56
N VAL A 142 0.73 10.86 -9.89
CA VAL A 142 0.91 9.55 -9.27
C VAL A 142 1.32 9.70 -7.81
N PHE A 143 2.28 10.57 -7.46
CA PHE A 143 2.61 10.85 -6.06
C PHE A 143 1.38 11.31 -5.27
N ARG A 144 0.62 12.26 -5.81
CA ARG A 144 -0.63 12.74 -5.20
C ARG A 144 -1.63 11.59 -4.99
N GLN A 145 -1.81 10.74 -6.00
CA GLN A 145 -2.72 9.58 -5.91
C GLN A 145 -2.28 8.63 -4.81
N VAL A 146 -1.02 8.17 -4.85
CA VAL A 146 -0.52 7.17 -3.90
C VAL A 146 -0.55 7.70 -2.48
N ILE A 147 -0.14 8.95 -2.23
CA ILE A 147 -0.25 9.54 -0.88
C ILE A 147 -1.71 9.51 -0.40
N GLY A 148 -2.67 9.89 -1.26
CA GLY A 148 -4.09 9.83 -0.92
C GLY A 148 -4.57 8.42 -0.56
N GLU A 149 -4.20 7.43 -1.36
CA GLU A 149 -4.52 6.00 -1.13
C GLU A 149 -3.95 5.51 0.21
N LEU A 150 -2.68 5.82 0.50
CA LEU A 150 -2.00 5.36 1.71
C LEU A 150 -2.69 5.88 2.97
N TYR A 151 -2.96 7.19 3.04
CA TYR A 151 -3.68 7.78 4.19
C TYR A 151 -5.11 7.27 4.30
N GLN A 152 -5.80 7.05 3.17
CA GLN A 152 -7.16 6.50 3.17
C GLN A 152 -7.19 5.09 3.77
N HIS A 153 -6.31 4.20 3.30
CA HIS A 153 -6.24 2.82 3.79
C HIS A 153 -5.71 2.73 5.23
N GLN A 154 -4.73 3.56 5.60
CA GLN A 154 -4.28 3.71 6.98
C GLN A 154 -5.44 4.14 7.91
N GLY A 155 -6.30 5.05 7.45
CA GLY A 155 -7.52 5.43 8.16
C GLY A 155 -8.50 4.27 8.33
N HIS A 156 -8.71 3.46 7.28
CA HIS A 156 -9.54 2.25 7.37
C HIS A 156 -9.00 1.25 8.41
N ILE A 157 -7.68 1.02 8.43
CA ILE A 157 -7.03 0.13 9.40
C ILE A 157 -7.27 0.63 10.83
N ALA A 158 -7.01 1.91 11.08
CA ALA A 158 -7.20 2.51 12.41
C ALA A 158 -8.67 2.43 12.86
N TYR A 159 -9.61 2.68 11.94
CA TYR A 159 -11.04 2.58 12.22
C TYR A 159 -11.48 1.15 12.56
N LEU A 160 -11.07 0.16 11.76
CA LEU A 160 -11.39 -1.26 12.00
C LEU A 160 -10.79 -1.74 13.33
N LYS A 161 -9.55 -1.36 13.65
CA LYS A 161 -8.92 -1.64 14.96
C LYS A 161 -9.75 -1.07 16.11
N GLY A 162 -10.24 0.16 15.99
CA GLY A 162 -11.13 0.78 16.96
C GLY A 162 -12.47 0.04 17.11
N LEU A 163 -13.05 -0.45 16.01
CA LEU A 163 -14.28 -1.25 16.04
C LEU A 163 -14.06 -2.58 16.77
N ILE A 164 -13.00 -3.32 16.45
CA ILE A 164 -12.65 -4.59 17.10
C ILE A 164 -12.55 -4.40 18.62
N ARG A 165 -11.77 -3.39 19.04
CA ARG A 165 -11.45 -3.18 20.46
C ARG A 165 -12.54 -2.51 21.26
N SER A 166 -13.54 -1.91 20.60
CA SER A 166 -14.75 -1.42 21.27
C SER A 166 -15.77 -2.54 21.54
N GLY A 167 -15.48 -3.79 21.15
CA GLY A 167 -16.32 -4.96 21.39
C GLY A 167 -17.43 -5.13 20.36
N ALA A 168 -17.30 -4.53 19.17
CA ALA A 168 -18.23 -4.77 18.09
C ALA A 168 -18.14 -6.25 17.62
N PRO A 169 -19.26 -6.97 17.47
CA PRO A 169 -19.23 -8.33 16.96
C PRO A 169 -18.70 -8.34 15.52
N GLY A 170 -17.71 -9.20 15.23
CA GLY A 170 -17.31 -9.54 13.86
C GLY A 170 -18.32 -10.48 13.21
N VAL A 171 -18.22 -10.63 11.88
CA VAL A 171 -19.02 -11.58 11.08
C VAL A 171 -18.11 -12.60 10.43
#